data_AF-A0A7R9PK52-F1
#
_entry.id   AF-A0A7R9PK52-F1
#
_cell.length_a   1.000
_cell.length_b   1.000
_cell.length_c   1.000
_cell.angle_alpha   90.00
_cell.angle_beta   90.00
_cell.angle_gamma   90.00
#
_symmetry.space_group_name_H-M   'P 1'
#
loop_
_entity.id
_entity.type
_entity.pdbx_description
1 polymer ?
#
loop_
_entity_poly.entity_id
_entity_poly.type
_entity_poly.pdbx_seq_one_letter_code
_entity_poly.pdbx_strand_id
1 'polypeptide(L)'
;MTDASQLSHSFYPPELGDHENYAGDEQYLHTSPQSFSLGDGFNQPISTFGMPYVPDPLDGLEISRSGSFPLHPGDCARVQDIDWDKLAIVWFRESVRNIDVDLPPLPLKLKKLGEPFCKLTLPPSTLTLDHLESVRLRDKLHINAEEGAANWLRQLTGEDKSATTKKLGIRIALALQDNATSWMLATAAALYWRVVGRANHAISCLRQALRYVPDADRDIPLVNLASLLHRAGLYNDALRVAVTAVNHAPNSGITYFTVGNIYTSLGDTEKAIAFYRGALKLRPDFELARTRLNSVLCSFLLGDFPAKTGP
;
A
#
# COMPACT_ATOMS: atom_id res chain seq x y z
N MET A 1 12.39 -30.27 55.63
CA MET A 1 12.22 -29.57 56.91
C MET A 1 12.17 -28.09 56.56
N THR A 2 10.97 -27.54 56.29
CA THR A 2 10.07 -26.80 57.23
C THR A 2 10.69 -25.43 57.59
N ASP A 3 10.09 -24.24 57.50
CA ASP A 3 8.71 -23.69 57.45
C ASP A 3 8.85 -22.24 56.88
N ALA A 4 7.92 -21.58 56.17
CA ALA A 4 6.56 -21.11 56.46
C ALA A 4 6.41 -20.00 57.53
N SER A 5 6.01 -18.77 57.10
CA SER A 5 5.07 -17.80 57.74
C SER A 5 5.28 -16.40 57.10
N GLN A 6 4.36 -15.89 56.26
CA GLN A 6 3.05 -15.23 56.49
C GLN A 6 3.12 -13.76 56.98
N LEU A 7 2.40 -12.89 56.25
CA LEU A 7 1.49 -11.78 56.65
C LEU A 7 1.24 -10.89 55.40
N SER A 8 0.23 -11.13 54.56
CA SER A 8 -1.18 -10.69 54.59
C SER A 8 -1.41 -9.17 54.75
N HIS A 9 -1.96 -8.53 53.70
CA HIS A 9 -3.18 -7.71 53.80
C HIS A 9 -3.81 -7.48 52.42
N SER A 10 -5.05 -7.96 52.28
CA SER A 10 -6.00 -7.67 51.20
C SER A 10 -6.81 -6.42 51.56
N PHE A 11 -7.31 -5.69 50.56
CA PHE A 11 -8.62 -5.03 50.59
C PHE A 11 -9.13 -4.81 49.15
N TYR A 12 -10.32 -5.35 48.87
CA TYR A 12 -11.13 -5.24 47.63
C TYR A 12 -12.14 -4.06 47.80
N PRO A 13 -13.04 -3.71 46.84
CA PRO A 13 -13.40 -2.36 46.41
C PRO A 13 -14.87 -2.04 46.77
N PRO A 14 -15.51 -1.01 46.17
CA PRO A 14 -16.96 -0.96 46.09
C PRO A 14 -17.50 -0.99 44.64
N GLU A 15 -18.36 -1.98 44.38
CA GLU A 15 -19.55 -1.96 43.50
C GLU A 15 -20.68 -1.14 44.19
N LEU A 16 -21.84 -0.72 43.66
CA LEU A 16 -22.66 -1.00 42.46
C LEU A 16 -23.79 0.06 42.42
N GLY A 17 -24.47 0.18 41.26
CA GLY A 17 -25.89 0.55 41.18
C GLY A 17 -26.22 1.55 40.06
N ASP A 18 -27.25 1.41 39.24
CA ASP A 18 -28.12 0.28 38.86
C ASP A 18 -28.90 0.69 37.58
N HIS A 19 -29.23 -0.32 36.77
CA HIS A 19 -30.37 -0.49 35.86
C HIS A 19 -31.07 0.69 35.15
N GLU A 20 -31.22 0.57 33.82
CA GLU A 20 -32.54 0.38 33.17
C GLU A 20 -32.44 -0.19 31.74
N ASN A 21 -33.26 -1.21 31.47
CA ASN A 21 -33.49 -1.89 30.19
C ASN A 21 -34.58 -1.16 29.39
N TYR A 22 -34.52 -1.15 28.06
CA TYR A 22 -35.71 -1.27 27.20
C TYR A 22 -35.38 -1.95 25.87
N ALA A 23 -36.21 -2.94 25.52
CA ALA A 23 -36.17 -3.74 24.32
C ALA A 23 -37.18 -3.22 23.26
N GLY A 24 -36.93 -3.56 21.99
CA GLY A 24 -37.93 -3.59 20.91
C GLY A 24 -37.79 -2.47 19.85
N ASP A 25 -37.31 -2.82 18.65
CA ASP A 25 -38.18 -2.96 17.47
C ASP A 25 -37.37 -3.20 16.18
N GLU A 26 -37.66 -4.33 15.54
CA GLU A 26 -37.34 -4.63 14.15
C GLU A 26 -38.27 -3.81 13.25
N GLN A 27 -37.73 -2.91 12.42
CA GLN A 27 -38.41 -2.47 11.21
C GLN A 27 -37.45 -2.38 10.03
N TYR A 28 -37.67 -3.29 9.08
CA TYR A 28 -37.17 -3.24 7.71
C TYR A 28 -37.64 -1.95 7.03
N LEU A 29 -36.71 -1.14 6.54
CA LEU A 29 -37.00 -0.11 5.53
C LEU A 29 -35.86 -0.06 4.51
N HIS A 30 -36.23 -0.38 3.27
CA HIS A 30 -35.45 -0.22 2.06
C HIS A 30 -34.98 1.24 1.89
N THR A 31 -33.67 1.45 1.73
CA THR A 31 -33.14 2.70 1.16
C THR A 31 -32.00 2.40 0.18
N SER A 32 -32.17 2.91 -1.04
CA SER A 32 -31.21 2.96 -2.15
C SER A 32 -29.81 3.47 -1.77
N PRO A 33 -28.76 3.20 -2.59
CA PRO A 33 -27.37 3.46 -2.21
C PRO A 33 -27.10 4.96 -2.15
N GLN A 34 -26.87 5.49 -0.95
CA GLN A 34 -26.33 6.83 -0.76
C GLN A 34 -24.80 6.77 -0.83
N SER A 35 -24.25 7.57 -1.74
CA SER A 35 -22.84 7.94 -1.80
C SER A 35 -22.43 8.59 -0.48
N PHE A 36 -21.59 7.93 0.32
CA PHE A 36 -21.00 8.52 1.52
C PHE A 36 -19.78 9.35 1.15
N SER A 37 -19.84 10.66 1.41
CA SER A 37 -18.69 11.56 1.41
C SER A 37 -17.92 11.39 2.72
N LEU A 38 -16.66 10.94 2.64
CA LEU A 38 -15.75 10.85 3.79
C LEU A 38 -15.22 12.27 4.08
N GLY A 39 -15.63 12.85 5.21
CA GLY A 39 -15.29 14.22 5.61
C GLY A 39 -13.81 14.45 5.96
N ASP A 40 -13.47 15.74 5.98
CA ASP A 40 -12.20 16.49 6.12
C ASP A 40 -11.08 16.00 7.08
N GLY A 41 -11.15 14.81 7.66
CA GLY A 41 -10.11 14.26 8.56
C GLY A 41 -8.81 13.84 7.88
N PHE A 42 -8.81 13.65 6.56
CA PHE A 42 -7.66 13.08 5.81
C PHE A 42 -6.67 14.12 5.25
N ASN A 43 -6.93 15.42 5.43
CA ASN A 43 -6.20 16.51 4.77
C ASN A 43 -5.46 17.46 5.74
N GLN A 44 -4.83 16.92 6.78
CA GLN A 44 -3.88 17.71 7.59
C GLN A 44 -2.56 17.93 6.83
N PRO A 45 -2.04 19.16 6.72
CA PRO A 45 -0.79 19.45 6.03
C PRO A 45 0.39 18.76 6.72
N ILE A 46 1.29 18.19 5.92
CA ILE A 46 2.51 17.53 6.40
C ILE A 46 3.48 18.60 6.90
N SER A 47 3.68 18.69 8.22
CA SER A 47 4.80 19.44 8.79
C SER A 47 6.12 18.84 8.31
N THR A 48 7.07 19.66 7.89
CA THR A 48 8.39 19.30 7.32
C THR A 48 9.31 18.46 8.22
N PHE A 49 8.89 18.14 9.45
CA PHE A 49 9.65 17.31 10.39
C PHE A 49 9.60 15.83 9.97
N GLY A 50 10.70 15.32 9.43
CA GLY A 50 10.92 13.90 9.19
C GLY A 50 10.77 13.43 7.73
N MET A 51 10.75 14.35 6.75
CA MET A 51 10.90 13.95 5.35
C MET A 51 12.28 13.26 5.17
N PRO A 52 12.38 12.18 4.37
CA PRO A 52 13.66 11.58 4.05
C PRO A 52 14.53 12.67 3.45
N TYR A 53 15.84 12.56 3.65
CA TYR A 53 16.77 13.31 2.81
C TYR A 53 16.43 13.02 1.34
N VAL A 54 15.81 13.99 0.69
CA VAL A 54 15.73 14.03 -0.76
C VAL A 54 17.18 14.26 -1.17
N PRO A 55 17.86 13.32 -1.86
CA PRO A 55 19.20 13.59 -2.38
C PRO A 55 19.09 14.89 -3.15
N ASP A 56 19.83 15.91 -2.68
CA ASP A 56 19.60 17.32 -2.99
C ASP A 56 19.07 17.50 -4.42
N PRO A 57 17.78 17.84 -4.60
CA PRO A 57 17.19 17.90 -5.93
C PRO A 57 17.69 19.10 -6.73
N LEU A 58 18.55 19.95 -6.13
CA LEU A 58 18.91 21.27 -6.62
C LEU A 58 20.41 21.48 -6.86
N ASP A 59 21.29 20.56 -6.45
CA ASP A 59 22.73 20.76 -6.70
C ASP A 59 23.06 20.41 -8.17
N GLY A 60 22.96 21.42 -9.03
CA GLY A 60 23.42 21.42 -10.42
C GLY A 60 22.38 21.15 -11.51
N LEU A 61 21.09 21.03 -11.19
CA LEU A 61 20.04 20.80 -12.18
C LEU A 61 19.07 21.97 -12.20
N GLU A 62 19.32 22.92 -13.08
CA GLU A 62 18.33 23.93 -13.44
C GLU A 62 17.01 23.22 -13.80
N ILE A 63 15.99 23.37 -12.96
CA ILE A 63 14.59 23.23 -13.38
C ILE A 63 14.26 24.50 -14.18
N SER A 64 15.01 24.76 -15.25
CA SER A 64 14.62 25.79 -16.19
C SER A 64 13.61 25.17 -17.13
N ARG A 65 12.59 25.94 -17.53
CA ARG A 65 11.74 25.58 -18.69
C ARG A 65 12.58 25.36 -19.98
N SER A 66 13.87 25.67 -19.93
CA SER A 66 14.91 25.48 -20.94
C SER A 66 15.91 24.34 -20.63
N GLY A 67 15.77 23.63 -19.51
CA GLY A 67 16.66 22.53 -19.11
C GLY A 67 16.43 21.34 -20.03
N SER A 68 17.44 20.98 -20.81
CA SER A 68 17.36 20.05 -21.93
C SER A 68 16.98 18.62 -21.51
N PHE A 69 15.68 18.35 -21.41
CA PHE A 69 15.09 17.08 -21.82
C PHE A 69 14.34 17.43 -23.12
N PRO A 70 14.78 16.98 -24.31
CA PRO A 70 14.12 17.34 -25.55
C PRO A 70 12.79 16.60 -25.63
N LEU A 71 11.76 17.08 -24.92
CA LEU A 71 10.39 16.65 -25.13
C LEU A 71 9.87 17.43 -26.33
N HIS A 72 9.87 16.80 -27.49
CA HIS A 72 9.16 17.33 -28.63
C HIS A 72 7.65 17.21 -28.33
N PRO A 73 6.77 18.13 -28.77
CA PRO A 73 5.31 17.99 -28.58
C PRO A 73 4.75 16.64 -29.08
N GLY A 74 5.39 16.04 -30.10
CA GLY A 74 5.09 14.69 -30.58
C GLY A 74 5.42 13.56 -29.60
N ASP A 75 6.36 13.77 -28.68
CA ASP A 75 6.66 12.84 -27.59
C ASP A 75 5.54 12.83 -26.56
N CYS A 76 4.96 14.00 -26.26
CA CYS A 76 3.83 14.12 -25.33
C CYS A 76 2.56 13.42 -25.87
N ALA A 77 2.35 13.40 -27.19
CA ALA A 77 1.23 12.68 -27.81
C ALA A 77 1.28 11.15 -27.59
N ARG A 78 2.47 10.59 -27.29
CA ARG A 78 2.64 9.15 -26.95
C ARG A 78 2.40 8.85 -25.48
N VAL A 79 2.25 9.89 -24.65
CA VAL A 79 2.17 9.82 -23.19
C VAL A 79 0.73 10.15 -22.70
N GLN A 80 -0.23 10.27 -23.62
CA GLN A 80 -1.63 10.61 -23.32
C GLN A 80 -2.45 9.46 -22.71
N ASP A 81 -2.01 8.21 -22.89
CA ASP A 81 -2.74 7.02 -22.42
C ASP A 81 -1.92 6.27 -21.38
N ILE A 82 -1.65 6.94 -20.25
CA ILE A 82 -1.00 6.28 -19.13
C ILE A 82 -2.05 5.88 -18.12
N ASP A 83 -2.15 4.58 -17.94
CA ASP A 83 -2.86 3.97 -16.84
C ASP A 83 -2.18 4.34 -15.52
N TRP A 84 -2.70 5.35 -14.80
CA TRP A 84 -2.25 5.79 -13.47
C TRP A 84 -2.51 4.78 -12.36
N ASP A 85 -3.39 3.81 -12.60
CA ASP A 85 -3.65 2.70 -11.71
C ASP A 85 -2.59 1.60 -11.82
N LYS A 86 -1.84 1.56 -12.92
CA LYS A 86 -0.72 0.64 -13.10
C LYS A 86 0.43 0.97 -12.16
N LEU A 87 0.46 0.25 -11.04
CA LEU A 87 1.53 0.28 -10.06
C LEU A 87 2.70 -0.62 -10.47
N ALA A 88 3.90 -0.17 -10.09
CA ALA A 88 5.03 -1.07 -9.97
C ALA A 88 4.79 -1.92 -8.72
N ILE A 89 4.25 -3.13 -8.88
CA ILE A 89 4.21 -4.09 -7.78
C ILE A 89 5.66 -4.39 -7.42
N VAL A 90 6.06 -3.97 -6.22
CA VAL A 90 7.44 -4.03 -5.73
C VAL A 90 8.02 -5.43 -5.81
N TRP A 91 7.14 -6.44 -5.72
CA TRP A 91 7.55 -7.82 -5.57
C TRP A 91 8.30 -8.39 -6.77
N PHE A 92 8.07 -7.93 -8.02
CA PHE A 92 8.62 -8.60 -9.21
C PHE A 92 9.17 -7.63 -10.28
N ARG A 93 10.15 -6.79 -9.92
CA ARG A 93 11.03 -6.19 -10.93
C ARG A 93 12.49 -6.06 -10.45
N GLU A 94 13.29 -7.09 -10.76
CA GLU A 94 14.76 -7.14 -10.98
C GLU A 94 15.67 -6.33 -10.03
N SER A 95 15.29 -6.18 -8.75
CA SER A 95 16.21 -5.66 -7.72
C SER A 95 15.87 -6.09 -6.28
N VAL A 96 15.00 -7.10 -6.12
CA VAL A 96 14.61 -7.63 -4.81
C VAL A 96 15.14 -9.06 -4.65
N ARG A 97 16.44 -9.16 -4.33
CA ARG A 97 17.05 -10.18 -3.46
C ARG A 97 16.60 -11.66 -3.60
N ASN A 98 16.40 -12.25 -4.79
CA ASN A 98 16.07 -13.68 -4.93
C ASN A 98 14.97 -14.17 -3.95
N ILE A 99 13.96 -13.34 -3.67
CA ILE A 99 12.93 -13.68 -2.67
C ILE A 99 11.86 -14.52 -3.34
N ASP A 100 11.92 -15.83 -3.18
CA ASP A 100 10.88 -16.76 -3.61
C ASP A 100 9.88 -17.03 -2.47
N VAL A 101 8.59 -17.10 -2.81
CA VAL A 101 7.53 -17.45 -1.87
C VAL A 101 7.18 -18.90 -2.12
N ASP A 102 7.72 -19.79 -1.30
CA ASP A 102 7.38 -21.21 -1.38
C ASP A 102 5.89 -21.41 -1.06
N LEU A 103 5.12 -21.78 -2.09
CA LEU A 103 3.68 -21.95 -2.01
C LEU A 103 3.33 -23.42 -2.20
N PRO A 104 2.64 -24.06 -1.24
CA PRO A 104 2.34 -25.48 -1.30
C PRO A 104 1.47 -25.82 -2.53
N PRO A 105 1.52 -27.08 -3.00
CA PRO A 105 0.66 -27.55 -4.08
C PRO A 105 -0.82 -27.47 -3.68
N LEU A 106 -1.70 -27.29 -4.66
CA LEU A 106 -3.14 -27.25 -4.41
C LEU A 106 -3.66 -28.62 -3.93
N PRO A 107 -4.45 -28.67 -2.85
CA PRO A 107 -5.06 -29.91 -2.41
C PRO A 107 -6.17 -30.34 -3.38
N LEU A 108 -6.35 -31.66 -3.52
CA LEU A 108 -7.33 -32.29 -4.41
C LEU A 108 -8.80 -31.91 -4.11
N LYS A 109 -9.09 -31.42 -2.90
CA LYS A 109 -10.44 -31.01 -2.47
C LYS A 109 -10.47 -29.52 -2.09
N LEU A 110 -10.74 -28.67 -3.08
CA LEU A 110 -10.83 -27.20 -2.93
C LEU A 110 -12.01 -26.72 -2.06
N LYS A 111 -13.08 -27.51 -1.90
CA LYS A 111 -14.36 -27.07 -1.30
C LYS A 111 -14.30 -26.64 0.18
N LYS A 112 -13.23 -26.94 0.91
CA LYS A 112 -13.08 -26.58 2.34
C LYS A 112 -12.15 -25.41 2.61
N LEU A 113 -11.50 -24.84 1.59
CA LEU A 113 -10.41 -23.90 1.80
C LEU A 113 -10.87 -22.45 1.63
N GLY A 114 -10.48 -21.62 2.60
CA GLY A 114 -10.83 -20.20 2.68
C GLY A 114 -9.81 -19.28 2.00
N GLU A 115 -10.10 -17.99 2.07
CA GLU A 115 -9.24 -16.90 1.60
C GLU A 115 -8.07 -16.65 2.58
N PRO A 116 -6.97 -16.01 2.15
CA PRO A 116 -5.76 -15.85 2.97
C PRO A 116 -5.93 -14.73 4.01
N PHE A 117 -6.65 -15.02 5.10
CA PHE A 117 -6.81 -14.09 6.21
C PHE A 117 -5.57 -14.09 7.12
N CYS A 118 -5.05 -12.90 7.39
CA CYS A 118 -4.01 -12.68 8.39
C CYS A 118 -4.66 -12.50 9.77
N LYS A 119 -4.77 -13.59 10.53
CA LYS A 119 -5.59 -13.69 11.76
C LYS A 119 -4.83 -13.34 13.04
N LEU A 120 -3.53 -13.02 12.98
CA LEU A 120 -2.79 -12.67 14.18
C LEU A 120 -3.37 -11.38 14.77
N THR A 121 -3.83 -11.46 16.02
CA THR A 121 -4.32 -10.29 16.73
C THR A 121 -3.11 -9.48 17.19
N LEU A 122 -2.88 -8.35 16.53
CA LEU A 122 -1.75 -7.48 16.81
C LEU A 122 -2.23 -6.26 17.61
N PRO A 123 -1.63 -5.99 18.79
CA PRO A 123 -1.94 -4.76 19.51
C PRO A 123 -1.56 -3.56 18.64
N PRO A 124 -2.31 -2.45 18.73
CA PRO A 124 -1.95 -1.22 18.04
C PRO A 124 -0.51 -0.81 18.35
N SER A 125 0.29 -0.51 17.34
CA SER A 125 1.68 -0.09 17.54
C SER A 125 2.16 0.87 16.46
N THR A 126 3.19 1.65 16.77
CA THR A 126 3.88 2.49 15.78
C THR A 126 4.58 1.65 14.72
N LEU A 127 5.07 0.45 15.09
CA LEU A 127 5.70 -0.52 14.20
C LEU A 127 4.76 -0.98 13.07
N THR A 128 3.49 -1.20 13.41
CA THR A 128 2.40 -1.57 12.49
C THR A 128 1.63 -0.38 11.96
N LEU A 129 2.12 0.85 12.24
CA LEU A 129 1.58 2.12 11.76
C LEU A 129 0.14 2.43 12.21
N ASP A 130 -0.31 1.88 13.33
CA ASP A 130 -1.67 2.12 13.87
C ASP A 130 -1.91 3.55 14.37
N HIS A 131 -0.87 4.39 14.42
CA HIS A 131 -0.99 5.82 14.66
C HIS A 131 -1.56 6.59 13.46
N LEU A 132 -1.52 5.99 12.26
CA LEU A 132 -2.15 6.54 11.06
C LEU A 132 -3.64 6.20 11.08
N GLU A 133 -4.47 7.21 10.86
CA GLU A 133 -5.93 7.04 10.91
C GLU A 133 -6.41 6.04 9.85
N SER A 134 -5.82 6.08 8.66
CA SER A 134 -6.10 5.12 7.59
C SER A 134 -5.86 3.66 7.97
N VAL A 135 -4.84 3.38 8.80
CA VAL A 135 -4.51 2.03 9.27
C VAL A 135 -5.43 1.61 10.41
N ARG A 136 -5.70 2.54 11.34
CA ARG A 136 -6.58 2.33 12.50
C ARG A 136 -8.03 2.08 12.07
N LEU A 137 -8.53 2.85 11.11
CA LEU A 137 -9.91 2.78 10.59
C LEU A 137 -10.03 1.98 9.29
N ARG A 138 -9.12 1.04 9.04
CA ARG A 138 -9.06 0.23 7.81
C ARG A 138 -10.37 -0.47 7.43
N ASP A 139 -11.22 -0.81 8.40
CA ASP A 139 -12.52 -1.45 8.14
C ASP A 139 -13.52 -0.54 7.41
N LYS A 140 -13.29 0.78 7.44
CA LYS A 140 -14.08 1.78 6.71
C LYS A 140 -13.52 2.08 5.31
N LEU A 141 -12.39 1.49 4.93
CA LEU A 141 -11.73 1.79 3.67
C LEU A 141 -12.30 0.95 2.54
N HIS A 142 -12.57 1.62 1.43
CA HIS A 142 -13.03 1.03 0.18
C HIS A 142 -12.01 1.32 -0.91
N ILE A 143 -11.65 0.28 -1.67
CA ILE A 143 -10.80 0.40 -2.85
C ILE A 143 -11.43 -0.41 -3.99
N ASN A 144 -11.18 0.00 -5.22
CA ASN A 144 -11.52 -0.80 -6.38
C ASN A 144 -10.52 -1.95 -6.54
N ALA A 145 -11.01 -3.10 -7.02
CA ALA A 145 -10.21 -4.26 -7.34
C ALA A 145 -9.07 -3.91 -8.32
N GLU A 146 -7.84 -4.32 -8.00
CA GLU A 146 -6.68 -4.10 -8.85
C GLU A 146 -6.56 -5.21 -9.91
N GLU A 147 -7.45 -5.23 -10.91
CA GLU A 147 -7.43 -6.28 -11.95
C GLU A 147 -6.11 -6.35 -12.73
N GLY A 148 -5.46 -5.20 -12.92
CA GLY A 148 -4.10 -5.12 -13.49
C GLY A 148 -3.04 -5.81 -12.63
N ALA A 149 -3.21 -5.83 -11.30
CA ALA A 149 -2.36 -6.58 -10.37
C ALA A 149 -2.63 -8.08 -10.39
N ALA A 150 -3.83 -8.50 -10.81
CA ALA A 150 -4.15 -9.92 -10.99
C ALA A 150 -3.30 -10.55 -12.09
N ASN A 151 -2.99 -9.82 -13.17
CA ASN A 151 -2.08 -10.29 -14.23
C ASN A 151 -0.68 -10.61 -13.71
N TRP A 152 -0.20 -9.84 -12.74
CA TRP A 152 1.09 -10.08 -12.11
C TRP A 152 1.05 -11.32 -11.23
N LEU A 153 0.03 -11.45 -10.37
CA LEU A 153 -0.17 -12.66 -9.55
C LEU A 153 -0.25 -13.94 -10.41
N ARG A 154 -0.82 -13.86 -11.62
CA ARG A 154 -0.88 -14.97 -12.58
C ARG A 154 0.49 -15.43 -13.07
N GLN A 155 1.40 -14.49 -13.35
CA GLN A 155 2.77 -14.80 -13.78
C GLN A 155 3.56 -15.53 -12.68
N LEU A 156 3.27 -15.24 -11.40
CA LEU A 156 3.93 -15.89 -10.26
C LEU A 156 3.58 -17.37 -10.12
N THR A 157 2.39 -17.77 -10.59
CA THR A 157 1.91 -19.13 -10.44
C THR A 157 2.10 -20.00 -11.68
N GLY A 158 2.43 -19.41 -12.84
CA GLY A 158 2.55 -20.14 -14.11
C GLY A 158 1.24 -20.80 -14.60
N GLU A 159 0.07 -20.27 -14.20
CA GLU A 159 -1.26 -20.90 -14.39
C GLU A 159 -2.21 -20.07 -15.29
N ASP A 160 -3.20 -20.73 -15.88
CA ASP A 160 -4.13 -20.22 -16.91
C ASP A 160 -5.28 -19.30 -16.39
N LYS A 161 -5.91 -18.51 -17.29
CA LYS A 161 -6.52 -17.17 -17.09
C LYS A 161 -7.67 -16.96 -16.06
N SER A 162 -8.53 -17.93 -15.76
CA SER A 162 -9.80 -17.70 -15.01
C SER A 162 -9.83 -18.34 -13.61
N ALA A 163 -8.99 -19.34 -13.36
CA ALA A 163 -8.94 -20.08 -12.09
C ALA A 163 -7.89 -19.52 -11.09
N THR A 164 -7.12 -18.50 -11.46
CA THR A 164 -5.79 -18.21 -10.88
C THR A 164 -5.82 -17.49 -9.54
N THR A 165 -6.59 -16.40 -9.39
CA THR A 165 -6.57 -15.60 -8.15
C THR A 165 -7.10 -16.40 -6.97
N LYS A 166 -8.23 -17.11 -7.13
CA LYS A 166 -8.82 -17.93 -6.07
C LYS A 166 -7.91 -19.08 -5.65
N LYS A 167 -7.32 -19.79 -6.61
CA LYS A 167 -6.35 -20.87 -6.33
C LYS A 167 -5.11 -20.34 -5.60
N LEU A 168 -4.56 -19.21 -6.04
CA LEU A 168 -3.45 -18.56 -5.37
C LEU A 168 -3.81 -18.15 -3.95
N GLY A 169 -4.98 -17.54 -3.75
CA GLY A 169 -5.49 -17.21 -2.41
C GLY A 169 -5.56 -18.42 -1.50
N ILE A 170 -5.99 -19.58 -2.03
CA ILE A 170 -6.02 -20.85 -1.31
C ILE A 170 -4.60 -21.33 -0.94
N ARG A 171 -3.64 -21.26 -1.86
CA ARG A 171 -2.23 -21.65 -1.59
C ARG A 171 -1.59 -20.75 -0.53
N ILE A 172 -1.81 -19.44 -0.61
CA ILE A 172 -1.35 -18.47 0.39
C ILE A 172 -2.02 -18.77 1.74
N ALA A 173 -3.32 -19.06 1.74
CA ALA A 173 -4.07 -19.36 2.97
C ALA A 173 -3.58 -20.64 3.65
N LEU A 174 -3.16 -21.65 2.88
CA LEU A 174 -2.51 -22.86 3.39
C LEU A 174 -1.14 -22.55 3.97
N ALA A 175 -0.30 -21.87 3.21
CA ALA A 175 1.04 -21.51 3.67
C ALA A 175 1.00 -20.66 4.96
N LEU A 176 0.02 -19.75 5.09
CA LEU A 176 -0.18 -18.95 6.30
C LEU A 176 -0.67 -19.78 7.51
N GLN A 177 -1.33 -20.93 7.31
CA GLN A 177 -1.67 -21.83 8.41
C GLN A 177 -0.41 -22.48 8.98
N ASP A 178 0.53 -22.84 8.11
CA ASP A 178 1.79 -23.47 8.50
C ASP A 178 2.78 -22.45 9.08
N ASN A 179 2.81 -21.23 8.52
CA ASN A 179 3.70 -20.16 8.97
C ASN A 179 2.99 -18.80 9.01
N ALA A 180 2.19 -18.59 10.06
CA ALA A 180 1.46 -17.35 10.25
C ALA A 180 2.37 -16.12 10.44
N THR A 181 3.61 -16.29 10.91
CA THR A 181 4.53 -15.17 11.14
C THR A 181 5.35 -14.79 9.90
N SER A 182 5.20 -15.50 8.78
CA SER A 182 5.89 -15.16 7.54
C SER A 182 5.42 -13.82 6.99
N TRP A 183 6.30 -12.82 7.05
CA TRP A 183 6.02 -11.49 6.50
C TRP A 183 5.83 -11.52 4.98
N MET A 184 6.49 -12.46 4.28
CA MET A 184 6.35 -12.65 2.84
C MET A 184 4.95 -13.18 2.50
N LEU A 185 4.48 -14.21 3.22
CA LEU A 185 3.13 -14.75 3.04
C LEU A 185 2.05 -13.73 3.40
N ALA A 186 2.27 -12.95 4.48
CA ALA A 186 1.38 -11.85 4.83
C ALA A 186 1.37 -10.76 3.74
N THR A 187 2.52 -10.44 3.14
CA THR A 187 2.60 -9.51 2.00
C THR A 187 1.89 -10.10 0.76
N ALA A 188 1.96 -11.41 0.54
CA ALA A 188 1.21 -12.11 -0.50
C ALA A 188 -0.29 -12.01 -0.33
N ALA A 189 -0.75 -12.27 0.88
CA ALA A 189 -2.14 -12.15 1.24
C ALA A 189 -2.62 -10.72 1.04
N ALA A 190 -1.81 -9.72 1.41
CA ALA A 190 -2.16 -8.33 1.17
C ALA A 190 -2.34 -8.00 -0.32
N LEU A 191 -1.43 -8.47 -1.18
CA LEU A 191 -1.55 -8.29 -2.63
C LEU A 191 -2.75 -9.03 -3.21
N TYR A 192 -3.05 -10.23 -2.73
CA TYR A 192 -4.29 -10.93 -3.06
C TYR A 192 -5.51 -10.08 -2.71
N TRP A 193 -5.58 -9.52 -1.50
CA TRP A 193 -6.71 -8.70 -1.08
C TRP A 193 -6.84 -7.39 -1.85
N ARG A 194 -5.73 -6.82 -2.33
CA ARG A 194 -5.73 -5.67 -3.24
C ARG A 194 -6.33 -6.01 -4.59
N VAL A 195 -5.98 -7.17 -5.14
CA VAL A 195 -6.60 -7.69 -6.38
C VAL A 195 -8.10 -7.94 -6.18
N VAL A 196 -8.52 -8.44 -5.03
CA VAL A 196 -9.95 -8.65 -4.71
C VAL A 196 -10.69 -7.34 -4.39
N GLY A 197 -9.98 -6.27 -4.02
CA GLY A 197 -10.57 -4.98 -3.64
C GLY A 197 -10.99 -4.87 -2.17
N ARG A 198 -10.39 -5.66 -1.27
CA ARG A 198 -10.66 -5.63 0.18
C ARG A 198 -9.53 -4.93 0.93
N ALA A 199 -9.61 -3.60 1.04
CA ALA A 199 -8.60 -2.78 1.70
C ALA A 199 -8.36 -3.17 3.17
N ASN A 200 -9.43 -3.45 3.92
CA ASN A 200 -9.35 -3.81 5.33
C ASN A 200 -8.50 -5.07 5.57
N HIS A 201 -8.71 -6.12 4.77
CA HIS A 201 -7.93 -7.35 4.83
C HIS A 201 -6.49 -7.14 4.35
N ALA A 202 -6.30 -6.35 3.28
CA ALA A 202 -4.97 -6.01 2.79
C ALA A 202 -4.13 -5.29 3.86
N ILE A 203 -4.69 -4.26 4.51
CA ILE A 203 -4.00 -3.53 5.59
C ILE A 203 -3.77 -4.45 6.79
N SER A 204 -4.73 -5.30 7.16
CA SER A 204 -4.53 -6.25 8.27
C SER A 204 -3.34 -7.20 8.01
N CYS A 205 -3.20 -7.66 6.77
CA CYS A 205 -2.06 -8.45 6.35
C CYS A 205 -0.75 -7.66 6.29
N LEU A 206 -0.75 -6.40 5.85
CA LEU A 206 0.44 -5.54 5.88
C LEU A 206 0.86 -5.19 7.30
N ARG A 207 -0.07 -5.00 8.23
CA ARG A 207 0.24 -4.87 9.67
C ARG A 207 0.99 -6.10 10.18
N GLN A 208 0.53 -7.30 9.81
CA GLN A 208 1.22 -8.54 10.15
C GLN A 208 2.59 -8.64 9.50
N ALA A 209 2.73 -8.28 8.22
CA ALA A 209 4.03 -8.24 7.56
C ALA A 209 5.00 -7.26 8.27
N LEU A 210 4.58 -6.03 8.57
CA LEU A 210 5.38 -5.02 9.26
C LEU A 210 5.82 -5.42 10.67
N ARG A 211 5.09 -6.32 11.31
CA ARG A 211 5.45 -6.86 12.63
C ARG A 211 6.64 -7.81 12.57
N TYR A 212 6.75 -8.61 11.51
CA TYR A 212 7.71 -9.73 11.42
C TYR A 212 8.78 -9.55 10.35
N VAL A 213 8.68 -8.52 9.50
CA VAL A 213 9.68 -8.22 8.48
C VAL A 213 11.01 -7.80 9.11
N PRO A 214 12.16 -8.31 8.61
CA PRO A 214 13.47 -7.77 8.97
C PRO A 214 13.62 -6.32 8.53
N ASP A 215 14.37 -5.52 9.28
CA ASP A 215 14.54 -4.09 8.98
C ASP A 215 15.13 -3.84 7.58
N ALA A 216 15.96 -4.77 7.09
CA ALA A 216 16.59 -4.68 5.78
C ALA A 216 15.64 -4.85 4.58
N ASP A 217 14.42 -5.35 4.80
CA ASP A 217 13.39 -5.62 3.78
C ASP A 217 12.07 -4.88 4.11
N ARG A 218 12.10 -4.00 5.11
CA ARG A 218 10.91 -3.33 5.66
C ARG A 218 10.25 -2.39 4.66
N ASP A 219 10.99 -1.89 3.68
CA ASP A 219 10.48 -1.08 2.58
C ASP A 219 9.43 -1.82 1.75
N ILE A 220 9.50 -3.16 1.64
CA ILE A 220 8.58 -3.95 0.82
C ILE A 220 7.13 -3.85 1.31
N PRO A 221 6.78 -4.22 2.56
CA PRO A 221 5.42 -4.03 3.06
C PRO A 221 5.04 -2.55 3.21
N LEU A 222 6.00 -1.65 3.46
CA LEU A 222 5.74 -0.20 3.51
C LEU A 222 5.30 0.35 2.16
N VAL A 223 6.00 0.04 1.05
CA VAL A 223 5.59 0.49 -0.28
C VAL A 223 4.24 -0.11 -0.68
N ASN A 224 3.98 -1.37 -0.30
CA ASN A 224 2.67 -1.99 -0.53
C ASN A 224 1.54 -1.26 0.22
N LEU A 225 1.79 -0.83 1.47
CA LEU A 225 0.83 -0.03 2.23
C LEU A 225 0.66 1.37 1.64
N ALA A 226 1.76 2.07 1.34
CA ALA A 226 1.72 3.40 0.74
C ALA A 226 0.95 3.40 -0.59
N SER A 227 1.20 2.41 -1.44
CA SER A 227 0.50 2.26 -2.72
C SER A 227 -1.00 2.00 -2.52
N LEU A 228 -1.36 1.17 -1.54
CA LEU A 228 -2.76 0.90 -1.22
C LEU A 228 -3.47 2.17 -0.73
N LEU A 229 -2.84 2.93 0.16
CA LEU A 229 -3.38 4.19 0.67
C LEU A 229 -3.47 5.27 -0.42
N HIS A 230 -2.49 5.33 -1.31
CA HIS A 230 -2.50 6.20 -2.48
C HIS A 230 -3.71 5.92 -3.38
N ARG A 231 -3.99 4.65 -3.66
CA ARG A 231 -5.18 4.24 -4.42
C ARG A 231 -6.49 4.54 -3.70
N ALA A 232 -6.48 4.50 -2.37
CA ALA A 232 -7.63 4.89 -1.56
C ALA A 232 -7.85 6.41 -1.50
N GLY A 233 -7.01 7.22 -2.16
CA GLY A 233 -7.06 8.68 -2.12
C GLY A 233 -6.49 9.29 -0.84
N LEU A 234 -5.88 8.48 0.03
CA LEU A 234 -5.39 8.89 1.34
C LEU A 234 -3.95 9.39 1.23
N TYR A 235 -3.74 10.45 0.45
CA TYR A 235 -2.41 10.86 -0.02
C TYR A 235 -1.45 11.28 1.11
N ASN A 236 -1.94 11.93 2.16
CA ASN A 236 -1.08 12.35 3.27
C ASN A 236 -0.54 11.15 4.07
N ASP A 237 -1.39 10.20 4.43
CA ASP A 237 -0.96 8.97 5.09
C ASP A 237 -0.10 8.12 4.16
N ALA A 238 -0.46 8.02 2.88
CA ALA A 238 0.35 7.34 1.87
C ALA A 238 1.77 7.93 1.79
N LEU A 239 1.88 9.26 1.80
CA LEU A 239 3.17 9.95 1.74
C LEU A 239 4.00 9.68 2.99
N ARG A 240 3.41 9.72 4.20
CA ARG A 240 4.09 9.35 5.46
C ARG A 240 4.65 7.92 5.41
N VAL A 241 3.87 6.97 4.90
CA VAL A 241 4.30 5.57 4.75
C VAL A 241 5.40 5.43 3.69
N ALA A 242 5.25 6.09 2.54
CA ALA A 242 6.24 6.03 1.45
C ALA A 242 7.59 6.65 1.86
N VAL A 243 7.55 7.77 2.58
CA VAL A 243 8.72 8.40 3.20
C VAL A 243 9.42 7.45 4.17
N THR A 244 8.65 6.76 5.01
CA THR A 244 9.21 5.73 5.90
C THR A 244 9.89 4.62 5.09
N ALA A 245 9.32 4.21 3.95
CA ALA A 245 9.95 3.22 3.07
C ALA A 245 11.28 3.70 2.49
N VAL A 246 11.39 4.97 2.08
CA VAL A 246 12.66 5.58 1.61
C VAL A 246 13.71 5.53 2.71
N ASN A 247 13.35 5.80 3.97
CA ASN A 247 14.31 5.73 5.08
C ASN A 247 14.87 4.32 5.31
N HIS A 248 14.07 3.27 5.06
CA HIS A 248 14.53 1.88 5.17
C HIS A 248 15.32 1.41 3.94
N ALA A 249 15.00 1.93 2.74
CA ALA A 249 15.69 1.59 1.50
C ALA A 249 15.98 2.84 0.65
N PRO A 250 16.99 3.65 1.05
CA PRO A 250 17.31 4.92 0.38
C PRO A 250 17.95 4.74 -1.00
N ASN A 251 18.39 3.52 -1.34
CA ASN A 251 18.97 3.16 -2.63
C ASN A 251 17.98 2.39 -3.53
N SER A 252 16.69 2.33 -3.15
CA SER A 252 15.66 1.64 -3.93
C SER A 252 14.93 2.60 -4.86
N GLY A 253 15.10 2.45 -6.18
CA GLY A 253 14.36 3.29 -7.14
C GLY A 253 12.82 3.19 -7.00
N ILE A 254 12.30 2.10 -6.44
CA ILE A 254 10.87 1.89 -6.20
C ILE A 254 10.34 2.78 -5.08
N THR A 255 11.09 2.99 -4.00
CA THR A 255 10.64 3.85 -2.88
C THR A 255 10.50 5.29 -3.37
N TYR A 256 11.47 5.77 -4.16
CA TYR A 256 11.42 7.09 -4.81
C TYR A 256 10.25 7.21 -5.80
N PHE A 257 10.07 6.21 -6.65
CA PHE A 257 8.94 6.17 -7.61
C PHE A 257 7.58 6.25 -6.90
N THR A 258 7.44 5.56 -5.76
CA THR A 258 6.22 5.56 -4.95
C THR A 258 5.93 6.95 -4.42
N VAL A 259 6.94 7.64 -3.88
CA VAL A 259 6.80 9.03 -3.42
C VAL A 259 6.46 9.98 -4.58
N GLY A 260 7.09 9.81 -5.75
CA GLY A 260 6.77 10.59 -6.96
C GLY A 260 5.32 10.45 -7.43
N ASN A 261 4.76 9.23 -7.39
CA ASN A 261 3.34 9.00 -7.70
C ASN A 261 2.42 9.73 -6.72
N ILE A 262 2.75 9.72 -5.43
CA ILE A 262 1.93 10.37 -4.41
C ILE A 262 2.00 11.89 -4.56
N TYR A 263 3.18 12.47 -4.80
CA TYR A 263 3.29 13.91 -5.07
C TYR A 263 2.58 14.34 -6.34
N THR A 264 2.55 13.49 -7.37
CA THR A 264 1.77 13.74 -8.58
C THR A 264 0.27 13.88 -8.24
N SER A 265 -0.27 12.97 -7.42
CA SER A 265 -1.67 13.04 -6.98
C SER A 265 -1.97 14.19 -6.00
N LEU A 266 -0.97 14.66 -5.26
CA LEU A 266 -1.05 15.86 -4.42
C LEU A 266 -0.96 17.17 -5.24
N GLY A 267 -0.62 17.10 -6.53
CA GLY A 267 -0.41 18.27 -7.38
C GLY A 267 0.93 18.98 -7.15
N ASP A 268 1.84 18.41 -6.36
CA ASP A 268 3.19 18.96 -6.16
C ASP A 268 4.12 18.47 -7.27
N THR A 269 3.97 19.11 -8.44
CA THR A 269 4.65 18.73 -9.68
C THR A 269 6.17 18.76 -9.58
N GLU A 270 6.73 19.76 -8.89
CA GLU A 270 8.18 19.91 -8.75
C GLU A 270 8.77 18.76 -7.94
N LYS A 271 8.16 18.40 -6.80
CA LYS A 271 8.61 17.24 -6.02
C LYS A 271 8.40 15.95 -6.78
N ALA A 272 7.28 15.78 -7.49
CA ALA A 272 7.05 14.60 -8.32
C ALA A 272 8.19 14.38 -9.33
N ILE A 273 8.57 15.44 -10.06
CA ILE A 273 9.69 15.42 -11.02
C ILE A 273 11.00 15.02 -10.34
N ALA A 274 11.32 15.63 -9.19
CA ALA A 274 12.53 15.32 -8.43
C ALA A 274 12.60 13.85 -8.01
N PHE A 275 11.51 13.31 -7.46
CA PHE A 275 11.45 11.92 -7.01
C PHE A 275 11.49 10.91 -8.17
N TYR A 276 10.85 11.20 -9.32
CA TYR A 276 10.98 10.33 -10.50
C TYR A 276 12.39 10.34 -11.09
N ARG A 277 13.07 11.50 -11.11
CA ARG A 277 14.49 11.58 -11.50
C ARG A 277 15.38 10.79 -10.54
N GLY A 278 15.13 10.89 -9.24
CA GLY A 278 15.80 10.07 -8.22
C GLY A 278 15.61 8.56 -8.48
N ALA A 279 14.38 8.15 -8.78
CA ALA A 279 14.08 6.76 -9.14
C ALA A 279 14.88 6.29 -10.39
N LEU A 280 15.01 7.14 -11.41
CA LEU A 280 15.77 6.85 -12.63
C LEU A 280 17.28 6.91 -12.43
N LYS A 281 17.78 7.73 -11.50
CA LYS A 281 19.20 7.73 -11.11
C LYS A 281 19.59 6.42 -10.44
N LEU A 282 18.73 5.91 -9.57
CA LEU A 282 18.93 4.63 -8.89
C LEU A 282 18.68 3.43 -9.81
N ARG A 283 17.74 3.57 -10.75
CA ARG A 283 17.39 2.53 -11.73
C ARG A 283 17.14 3.15 -13.12
N PRO A 284 18.16 3.28 -13.97
CA PRO A 284 18.04 3.92 -15.29
C PRO A 284 17.06 3.22 -16.24
N ASP A 285 16.89 1.91 -16.11
CA ASP A 285 15.97 1.06 -16.89
C ASP A 285 14.54 1.04 -16.33
N PHE A 286 14.20 1.89 -15.35
CA PHE A 286 12.87 1.94 -14.76
C PHE A 286 11.84 2.61 -15.68
N GLU A 287 11.39 1.89 -16.71
CA GLU A 287 10.48 2.40 -17.74
C GLU A 287 9.20 3.04 -17.21
N LEU A 288 8.65 2.50 -16.10
CA LEU A 288 7.46 3.10 -15.46
C LEU A 288 7.78 4.49 -14.91
N ALA A 289 8.91 4.66 -14.22
CA ALA A 289 9.33 5.97 -13.72
C ALA A 289 9.58 6.97 -14.87
N ARG A 290 10.19 6.51 -15.97
CA ARG A 290 10.41 7.33 -17.17
C ARG A 290 9.10 7.80 -17.80
N THR A 291 8.15 6.89 -17.92
CA THR A 291 6.82 7.18 -18.48
C THR A 291 6.06 8.18 -17.61
N ARG A 292 6.07 8.00 -16.28
CA ARG A 292 5.46 8.95 -15.34
C ARG A 292 6.11 10.32 -15.39
N LEU A 293 7.45 10.37 -15.36
CA LEU A 293 8.20 11.62 -15.45
C LEU A 293 7.84 12.40 -16.73
N ASN A 294 7.84 11.73 -17.87
CA ASN A 294 7.49 12.37 -19.15
C ASN A 294 6.06 12.92 -19.12
N SER A 295 5.11 12.22 -18.50
CA SER A 295 3.73 12.68 -18.37
C SER A 295 3.62 13.96 -17.57
N VAL A 296 4.25 13.95 -16.39
CA VAL A 296 4.26 15.11 -15.50
C VAL A 296 4.94 16.30 -16.17
N LEU A 297 6.07 16.09 -16.87
CA LEU A 297 6.75 17.15 -17.61
C LEU A 297 5.92 17.71 -18.77
N CYS A 298 5.23 16.84 -19.53
CA CYS A 298 4.35 17.27 -20.62
C CYS A 298 3.21 18.16 -20.10
N SER A 299 2.52 17.73 -19.03
CA SER A 299 1.47 18.53 -18.40
C SER A 299 2.03 19.85 -17.83
N PHE A 300 3.20 19.82 -17.17
CA PHE A 300 3.81 20.99 -16.54
C PHE A 300 4.29 22.06 -17.54
N LEU A 301 4.97 21.65 -18.61
CA LEU A 301 5.64 22.57 -19.54
C LEU A 301 4.68 23.15 -20.58
N LEU A 302 3.63 22.42 -20.92
CA LEU A 302 2.85 22.69 -22.13
C LEU A 302 1.34 22.77 -21.85
N GLY A 303 0.91 22.60 -20.60
CA GLY A 303 -0.48 22.70 -20.15
C GLY A 303 -1.31 21.44 -20.45
N ASP A 304 -2.63 21.55 -20.29
CA ASP A 304 -3.57 20.50 -20.65
C ASP A 304 -3.58 20.30 -22.17
N PHE A 305 -2.89 19.27 -22.63
CA PHE A 305 -2.91 18.89 -24.03
C PHE A 305 -4.24 18.25 -24.41
N PRO A 306 -4.83 18.63 -25.55
CA PRO A 306 -6.01 17.93 -26.04
C PRO A 306 -5.65 16.45 -26.27
N ALA A 307 -6.44 15.58 -25.65
CA ALA A 307 -6.47 14.17 -25.99
C ALA A 307 -6.64 14.04 -27.51
N LYS A 308 -5.97 13.06 -28.13
CA LYS A 308 -6.16 12.74 -29.56
C LYS A 308 -7.65 12.77 -29.93
N THR A 309 -8.07 13.82 -30.63
CA THR A 309 -9.26 13.76 -31.46
C THR A 309 -8.89 12.89 -32.65
N GLY A 310 -9.28 11.61 -32.62
CA GLY A 310 -9.09 10.71 -33.75
C GLY A 310 -9.98 11.11 -34.93
N PRO A 311 -9.64 10.68 -36.17
CA PRO A 311 -10.64 10.44 -37.20
C PRO A 311 -11.50 9.20 -36.87
#